data_AF-A0A2X2BYB5-F1
#
_entry.id   AF-A0A2X2BYB5-F1
#
_cell.length_a   1.000
_cell.length_b   1.000
_cell.length_c   1.000
_cell.angle_alpha   90.00
_cell.angle_beta   90.00
_cell.angle_gamma   90.00
#
_symmetry.space_group_name_H-M   'P 1'
#
loop_
_entity.id
_entity.type
_entity.pdbx_description
1 polymer ?
#
loop_
_entity_poly.entity_id
_entity_poly.type
_entity_poly.pdbx_seq_one_letter_code
_entity_poly.pdbx_strand_id
1 'polypeptide(L)'
;MFTIPIDKKCKLEIINTLATMESELFKNISPLEFFDSILNLRILASEDPRYQDAYGDLNQHYINNNDWTLEYILLERFDFLKSDELFTLLLNTLVSPSIMKIGVNEISYIYNKLNPILIIYNIEYQLNGHDENNIPIYELSNFNNDDEFKDIKK
;
A
#
# COMPACT_ATOMS: atom_id res chain seq x y z
N MET A 1 -10.82 -8.46 -13.02
CA MET A 1 -9.78 -7.40 -12.92
C MET A 1 -8.50 -8.03 -13.43
N PHE A 2 -7.75 -7.36 -14.31
CA PHE A 2 -6.43 -7.86 -14.71
C PHE A 2 -5.44 -7.53 -13.60
N THR A 3 -4.81 -8.54 -13.02
CA THR A 3 -3.74 -8.36 -12.03
C THR A 3 -2.41 -8.29 -12.76
N ILE A 4 -1.64 -7.23 -12.51
CA ILE A 4 -0.30 -7.03 -13.09
C ILE A 4 0.67 -7.90 -12.29
N PRO A 5 1.43 -8.81 -12.92
CA PRO A 5 2.45 -9.57 -12.22
C PRO A 5 3.55 -8.65 -11.67
N ILE A 6 3.91 -8.80 -10.40
CA ILE A 6 4.91 -7.93 -9.75
C ILE A 6 6.10 -8.79 -9.30
N ASP A 7 7.30 -8.44 -9.78
CA ASP A 7 8.52 -9.18 -9.43
C ASP A 7 8.73 -9.20 -7.91
N LYS A 8 9.16 -10.35 -7.38
CA LYS A 8 9.38 -10.52 -5.93
C LYS A 8 10.39 -9.51 -5.37
N LYS A 9 11.43 -9.14 -6.13
CA LYS A 9 12.42 -8.14 -5.71
C LYS A 9 11.79 -6.75 -5.64
N CYS A 10 10.92 -6.40 -6.60
CA CYS A 10 10.15 -5.17 -6.56
C CYS A 10 9.30 -5.07 -5.28
N LYS A 11 8.57 -6.15 -4.97
CA LYS A 11 7.75 -6.20 -3.75
C LYS A 11 8.57 -6.01 -2.48
N LEU A 12 9.73 -6.67 -2.38
CA LEU A 12 10.64 -6.54 -1.24
C LEU A 12 11.21 -5.12 -1.11
N GLU A 13 11.62 -4.50 -2.21
CA GLU A 13 12.15 -3.14 -2.22
C GLU A 13 11.08 -2.11 -1.78
N ILE A 14 9.84 -2.31 -2.23
CA ILE A 14 8.69 -1.52 -1.79
C ILE A 14 8.44 -1.73 -0.30
N ILE A 15 8.37 -2.97 0.20
CA ILE A 15 8.14 -3.24 1.64
C ILE A 15 9.21 -2.58 2.51
N ASN A 16 10.49 -2.71 2.14
CA ASN A 16 11.58 -2.05 2.86
C ASN A 16 11.42 -0.53 2.83
N THR A 17 10.99 0.03 1.69
CA THR A 17 10.72 1.47 1.56
C THR A 17 9.57 1.90 2.48
N LEU A 18 8.48 1.13 2.54
CA LEU A 18 7.33 1.40 3.43
C LEU A 18 7.75 1.40 4.91
N ALA A 19 8.59 0.45 5.32
CA ALA A 19 9.13 0.37 6.68
C ALA A 19 9.86 1.66 7.10
N THR A 20 10.56 2.33 6.16
CA THR A 20 11.25 3.60 6.44
C THR A 20 10.35 4.82 6.57
N MET A 21 9.09 4.74 6.13
CA MET A 21 8.12 5.85 6.12
C MET A 21 6.89 5.59 6.98
N GLU A 22 6.94 4.59 7.86
CA GLU A 22 5.83 4.14 8.70
C GLU A 22 5.07 5.29 9.40
N SER A 23 5.81 6.26 9.95
CA SER A 23 5.20 7.43 10.63
C SER A 23 4.38 8.31 9.69
N GLU A 24 4.79 8.45 8.43
CA GLU A 24 4.06 9.24 7.44
C GLU A 24 2.85 8.46 6.89
N LEU A 25 2.96 7.14 6.73
CA LEU A 25 1.86 6.28 6.28
C LEU A 25 0.66 6.34 7.23
N PHE A 26 0.93 6.29 8.54
CA PHE A 26 -0.11 6.20 9.57
C PHE A 26 -0.43 7.53 10.25
N LYS A 27 -0.05 8.65 9.64
CA LYS A 27 -0.28 9.99 10.17
C LYS A 27 -1.76 10.35 10.27
N ASN A 28 -2.56 9.96 9.27
CA ASN A 28 -3.97 10.33 9.15
C ASN A 28 -4.94 9.13 9.23
N ILE A 29 -4.42 7.91 9.20
CA ILE A 29 -5.17 6.66 9.32
C ILE A 29 -4.47 5.75 10.32
N SER A 30 -5.23 5.09 11.21
CA SER A 30 -4.62 4.12 12.12
C SER A 30 -4.18 2.87 11.35
N PRO A 31 -3.12 2.17 11.79
CA PRO A 31 -2.73 0.93 11.13
C PRO A 31 -3.86 -0.12 11.11
N LEU A 32 -4.69 -0.17 12.15
CA LEU A 32 -5.85 -1.07 12.21
C LEU A 32 -6.85 -0.77 11.10
N GLU A 33 -7.23 0.50 10.91
CA GLU A 33 -8.12 0.91 9.83
C GLU A 33 -7.51 0.61 8.45
N PHE A 34 -6.21 0.87 8.28
CA PHE A 34 -5.50 0.62 7.03
C PHE A 34 -5.51 -0.86 6.66
N PHE A 35 -5.04 -1.73 7.54
CA PHE A 35 -4.95 -3.17 7.25
C PHE A 35 -6.34 -3.82 7.14
N ASP A 36 -7.33 -3.36 7.92
CA ASP A 36 -8.72 -3.85 7.81
C ASP A 36 -9.36 -3.50 6.47
N SER A 37 -9.03 -2.34 5.89
CA SER A 37 -9.51 -1.96 4.55
C SER A 37 -8.99 -2.87 3.42
N ILE A 38 -7.87 -3.55 3.63
CA ILE A 38 -7.24 -4.45 2.65
C ILE A 38 -7.67 -5.90 2.90
N LEU A 39 -7.62 -6.34 4.16
CA LEU A 39 -7.64 -7.75 4.53
C LEU A 39 -8.95 -8.20 5.18
N ASN A 40 -9.80 -7.25 5.62
CA ASN A 40 -10.95 -7.53 6.48
C ASN A 40 -10.51 -8.38 7.69
N LEU A 41 -9.74 -7.78 8.59
CA LEU A 41 -9.01 -8.48 9.66
C LEU A 41 -9.95 -9.27 10.59
N ARG A 42 -11.22 -8.87 10.70
CA ARG A 42 -12.24 -9.54 11.52
C ARG A 42 -12.60 -10.95 11.06
N ILE A 43 -12.39 -11.28 9.80
CA ILE A 43 -12.67 -12.61 9.26
C ILE A 43 -11.43 -13.52 9.25
N LEU A 44 -10.26 -12.95 9.52
CA LEU A 44 -9.00 -13.70 9.55
C LEU A 44 -8.75 -14.26 10.95
N ALA A 45 -8.29 -15.51 11.01
CA ALA A 45 -7.96 -16.15 12.26
C ALA A 45 -6.79 -15.43 12.97
N SER A 46 -6.89 -15.38 14.29
CA SER A 46 -5.79 -14.95 15.15
C SER A 46 -4.66 -15.99 15.18
N GLU A 47 -3.40 -15.52 15.28
CA GLU A 47 -2.22 -16.35 15.57
C GLU A 47 -1.90 -16.43 17.07
N ASP A 48 -2.55 -15.60 17.88
CA ASP A 48 -2.44 -15.59 19.32
C ASP A 48 -3.76 -16.09 19.95
N PRO A 49 -3.78 -17.27 20.59
CA PRO A 49 -5.01 -17.88 21.10
C PRO A 49 -5.75 -17.03 22.16
N ARG A 50 -5.16 -15.92 22.63
CA ARG A 50 -5.80 -14.94 23.51
C ARG A 50 -6.80 -14.03 22.79
N TYR A 51 -6.71 -13.90 21.47
CA TYR A 51 -7.56 -13.03 20.66
C TYR A 51 -8.44 -13.81 19.68
N GLN A 52 -9.53 -13.17 19.26
CA GLN A 52 -10.54 -13.80 18.41
C GLN A 52 -10.14 -13.79 16.93
N ASP A 53 -9.50 -12.70 16.47
CA ASP A 53 -9.26 -12.41 15.07
C ASP A 53 -7.92 -11.69 14.87
N ALA A 54 -7.50 -11.56 13.60
CA ALA A 54 -6.26 -10.89 13.25
C ALA A 54 -6.23 -9.40 13.63
N TYR A 55 -7.40 -8.77 13.78
CA TYR A 55 -7.48 -7.39 14.27
C TYR A 55 -7.07 -7.32 15.74
N GLY A 56 -7.52 -8.27 16.55
CA GLY A 56 -7.12 -8.41 17.95
C GLY A 56 -5.60 -8.57 18.08
N ASP A 57 -5.00 -9.41 17.23
CA ASP A 57 -3.54 -9.58 17.18
C ASP A 57 -2.85 -8.25 16.88
N LEU A 58 -3.26 -7.58 15.80
CA LEU A 58 -2.63 -6.35 15.35
C LEU A 58 -2.77 -5.24 16.40
N ASN A 59 -3.93 -5.13 17.04
CA ASN A 59 -4.16 -4.16 18.12
C ASN A 59 -3.25 -4.46 19.32
N GLN A 60 -3.10 -5.72 19.71
CA GLN A 60 -2.24 -6.04 20.83
C GLN A 60 -0.75 -5.85 20.49
N HIS A 61 -0.29 -6.48 19.43
CA HIS A 61 1.13 -6.62 19.16
C HIS A 61 1.72 -5.35 18.56
N TYR A 62 1.01 -4.74 17.61
CA TYR A 62 1.53 -3.56 16.93
C TYR A 62 1.20 -2.26 17.67
N ILE A 63 -0.05 -2.09 18.11
CA ILE A 63 -0.47 -0.83 18.74
C ILE A 63 -0.10 -0.77 20.23
N ASN A 64 -0.41 -1.82 21.01
CA ASN A 64 -0.23 -1.77 22.46
C ASN A 64 1.17 -2.17 22.92
N ASN A 65 1.75 -3.20 22.33
CA ASN A 65 3.05 -3.76 22.75
C ASN A 65 4.23 -3.18 21.96
N ASN A 66 3.99 -2.73 20.73
CA ASN A 66 5.05 -2.33 19.79
C ASN A 66 6.10 -3.46 19.60
N ASP A 67 5.65 -4.72 19.60
CA ASP A 67 6.50 -5.91 19.44
C ASP A 67 6.45 -6.52 18.02
N TRP A 68 5.57 -6.00 17.16
CA TRP A 68 5.56 -6.25 15.71
C TRP A 68 6.09 -5.03 14.95
N THR A 69 6.92 -5.27 13.93
CA THR A 69 7.33 -4.23 12.97
C THR A 69 6.41 -4.22 11.76
N LEU A 70 6.36 -3.11 11.02
CA LEU A 70 5.63 -3.05 9.75
C LEU A 70 6.13 -4.12 8.75
N GLU A 71 7.45 -4.38 8.71
CA GLU A 71 8.03 -5.45 7.90
C GLU A 71 7.51 -6.83 8.29
N TYR A 72 7.46 -7.15 9.58
CA TYR A 72 6.91 -8.42 10.07
C TYR A 72 5.44 -8.58 9.65
N ILE A 73 4.64 -7.51 9.78
CA ILE A 73 3.23 -7.52 9.40
C ILE A 73 3.07 -7.82 7.90
N LEU A 74 3.86 -7.16 7.06
CA LEU A 74 3.78 -7.28 5.60
C LEU A 74 4.37 -8.60 5.08
N LEU A 75 5.46 -9.10 5.65
CA LEU A 75 6.19 -10.27 5.15
C LEU A 75 5.74 -11.58 5.78
N GLU A 76 5.54 -11.60 7.09
CA GLU A 76 5.34 -12.82 7.85
C GLU A 76 3.86 -13.00 8.22
N ARG A 77 3.26 -12.02 8.91
CA ARG A 77 1.89 -12.16 9.44
C ARG A 77 0.85 -12.32 8.34
N PHE A 78 0.90 -11.47 7.32
CA PHE A 78 -0.09 -11.49 6.23
C PHE A 78 0.48 -11.97 4.90
N ASP A 79 1.80 -12.06 4.78
CA ASP A 79 2.54 -12.49 3.59
C ASP A 79 2.00 -11.83 2.30
N PHE A 80 2.24 -10.53 2.17
CA PHE A 80 1.87 -9.76 1.00
C PHE A 80 2.63 -10.21 -0.27
N LEU A 81 3.70 -11.00 -0.13
CA LEU A 81 4.47 -11.49 -1.27
C LEU A 81 3.75 -12.60 -2.03
N LYS A 82 2.90 -13.39 -1.36
CA LYS A 82 2.23 -14.58 -1.92
C LYS A 82 1.31 -14.32 -3.11
N SER A 83 0.80 -13.10 -3.26
CA SER A 83 -0.20 -12.76 -4.27
C SER A 83 0.07 -11.39 -4.88
N ASP A 84 0.07 -11.31 -6.20
CA ASP A 84 0.13 -10.04 -6.93
C ASP A 84 -1.15 -9.23 -6.74
N GLU A 85 -2.29 -9.88 -6.55
CA GLU A 85 -3.57 -9.22 -6.30
C GLU A 85 -3.56 -8.52 -4.94
N LEU A 86 -3.08 -9.22 -3.90
CA LEU A 86 -2.95 -8.64 -2.56
C LEU A 86 -1.94 -7.48 -2.55
N PHE A 87 -0.83 -7.63 -3.25
CA PHE A 87 0.17 -6.57 -3.35
C PHE A 87 -0.33 -5.37 -4.17
N THR A 88 -1.09 -5.61 -5.23
CA THR A 88 -1.77 -4.56 -6.02
C THR A 88 -2.76 -3.79 -5.13
N LEU A 89 -3.52 -4.50 -4.30
CA LEU A 89 -4.44 -3.86 -3.35
C LEU A 89 -3.69 -2.99 -2.34
N LEU A 90 -2.57 -3.47 -1.80
CA LEU A 90 -1.70 -2.67 -0.93
C LEU A 90 -1.28 -1.36 -1.61
N LEU A 91 -0.74 -1.45 -2.82
CA LEU A 91 -0.26 -0.30 -3.59
C LEU A 91 -1.39 0.70 -3.90
N ASN A 92 -2.54 0.21 -4.37
CA ASN A 92 -3.70 1.07 -4.64
C ASN A 92 -4.22 1.75 -3.38
N THR A 93 -4.25 1.04 -2.24
CA THR A 93 -4.66 1.63 -0.96
C THR A 93 -3.72 2.74 -0.53
N LEU A 94 -2.40 2.56 -0.67
CA LEU A 94 -1.39 3.57 -0.28
C LEU A 94 -1.56 4.91 -1.02
N VAL A 95 -2.03 4.89 -2.27
CA VAL A 95 -2.26 6.11 -3.07
C VAL A 95 -3.72 6.54 -3.12
N SER A 96 -4.61 5.90 -2.36
CA SER A 96 -6.04 6.25 -2.32
C SER A 96 -6.27 7.44 -1.37
N PRO A 97 -6.67 8.63 -1.87
CA PRO A 97 -6.92 9.79 -1.01
C PRO A 97 -7.99 9.52 0.04
N SER A 98 -9.06 8.83 -0.35
CA SER A 98 -10.22 8.56 0.51
C SER A 98 -9.93 7.54 1.61
N ILE A 99 -9.16 6.49 1.30
CA ILE A 99 -8.83 5.47 2.30
C ILE A 99 -7.77 6.02 3.26
N MET A 100 -6.68 6.57 2.72
CA MET A 100 -5.57 7.06 3.54
C MET A 100 -5.87 8.39 4.25
N LYS A 101 -6.96 9.08 3.86
CA LYS A 101 -7.36 10.40 4.39
C LYS A 101 -6.24 11.43 4.20
N ILE A 102 -5.70 11.47 2.98
CA ILE A 102 -4.51 12.27 2.62
C ILE A 102 -4.79 13.26 1.49
N GLY A 103 -3.98 14.31 1.41
CA GLY A 103 -4.04 15.32 0.37
C GLY A 103 -3.00 15.13 -0.74
N VAL A 104 -2.94 16.11 -1.64
CA VAL A 104 -2.03 16.13 -2.79
C VAL A 104 -0.56 15.96 -2.37
N ASN A 105 -0.15 16.57 -1.26
CA ASN A 105 1.25 16.55 -0.82
C ASN A 105 1.68 15.15 -0.37
N GLU A 106 0.86 14.50 0.45
CA GLU A 106 1.12 13.14 0.94
C GLU A 106 1.07 12.11 -0.19
N ILE A 107 0.11 12.23 -1.12
CA ILE A 107 0.08 11.36 -2.30
C ILE A 107 1.32 11.57 -3.16
N SER A 108 1.72 12.82 -3.38
CA SER A 108 2.96 13.11 -4.12
C SER A 108 4.17 12.51 -3.41
N TYR A 109 4.22 12.54 -2.08
CA TYR A 109 5.29 11.89 -1.31
C TYR A 109 5.33 10.38 -1.55
N ILE A 110 4.20 9.69 -1.44
CA ILE A 110 4.10 8.23 -1.65
C ILE A 110 4.46 7.88 -3.10
N TYR A 111 3.88 8.59 -4.07
CA TYR A 111 4.16 8.41 -5.50
C TYR A 111 5.66 8.56 -5.79
N ASN A 112 6.31 9.63 -5.30
CA ASN A 112 7.73 9.88 -5.55
C ASN A 112 8.66 8.87 -4.89
N LYS A 113 8.19 8.14 -3.87
CA LYS A 113 8.96 7.07 -3.22
C LYS A 113 8.78 5.73 -3.91
N LEU A 114 7.57 5.40 -4.35
CA LEU A 114 7.24 4.08 -4.87
C LEU A 114 7.35 3.97 -6.39
N ASN A 115 6.91 5.00 -7.13
CA ASN A 115 6.87 4.94 -8.59
C ASN A 115 8.24 4.72 -9.25
N PRO A 116 9.34 5.34 -8.75
CA PRO A 116 10.68 5.07 -9.31
C PRO A 116 11.09 3.60 -9.18
N ILE A 117 10.70 2.92 -8.09
CA ILE A 117 10.94 1.49 -7.91
C ILE A 117 10.11 0.72 -8.93
N LEU A 118 8.81 0.99 -9.02
CA LEU A 118 7.90 0.31 -9.95
C LEU A 118 8.40 0.38 -11.41
N ILE A 119 8.88 1.56 -11.85
CA ILE A 119 9.34 1.78 -13.23
C ILE A 119 10.52 0.86 -13.60
N ILE A 120 11.43 0.58 -12.65
CA ILE A 120 12.55 -0.36 -12.87
C ILE A 120 12.04 -1.76 -13.27
N TYR A 121 10.84 -2.11 -12.81
CA TYR A 121 10.19 -3.40 -13.07
C TYR A 121 9.07 -3.30 -14.11
N ASN A 122 9.06 -2.24 -14.93
CA ASN A 122 8.08 -1.99 -15.99
C ASN A 122 6.63 -1.86 -15.51
N ILE A 123 6.42 -1.31 -14.32
CA ILE A 123 5.10 -0.96 -13.76
C ILE A 123 5.13 0.52 -13.41
N GLU A 124 4.00 1.21 -13.47
CA GLU A 124 3.92 2.59 -13.01
C GLU A 124 2.53 2.92 -12.45
N TYR A 125 2.51 3.93 -11.58
CA TYR A 125 1.29 4.68 -11.28
C TYR A 125 0.99 5.65 -12.42
N GLN A 126 -0.14 5.48 -13.09
CA GLN A 126 -0.68 6.43 -14.06
C GLN A 126 -1.79 7.27 -13.42
N LEU A 127 -1.81 8.56 -13.73
CA LEU A 127 -2.88 9.46 -13.33
C LEU A 127 -4.18 9.04 -14.04
N ASN A 128 -5.18 8.61 -13.27
CA ASN A 128 -6.50 8.23 -13.77
C ASN A 128 -7.58 9.31 -13.54
N GLY A 129 -7.22 10.44 -12.95
CA GLY A 129 -8.13 11.57 -12.75
C GLY A 129 -7.90 12.27 -11.42
N HIS A 130 -8.93 12.94 -10.94
CA HIS A 130 -8.94 13.60 -9.64
C HIS A 130 -10.25 13.30 -8.91
N ASP A 131 -10.20 13.33 -7.58
CA ASP A 131 -11.41 13.25 -6.75
C ASP A 131 -12.18 14.58 -6.71
N GLU A 132 -13.25 14.64 -5.92
CA GLU A 132 -14.08 15.84 -5.74
C GLU A 132 -13.33 17.05 -5.15
N ASN A 133 -12.19 16.81 -4.49
CA ASN A 133 -11.32 17.83 -3.90
C ASN A 133 -10.12 18.16 -4.80
N ASN A 134 -10.13 17.70 -6.05
CA ASN A 134 -9.05 17.86 -7.02
C ASN A 134 -7.73 17.19 -6.59
N ILE A 135 -7.80 16.11 -5.81
CA ILE A 135 -6.65 15.30 -5.41
C ILE A 135 -6.41 14.21 -6.48
N PRO A 136 -5.17 14.01 -6.97
CA PRO A 136 -4.89 13.07 -8.03
C PRO A 136 -5.18 11.62 -7.60
N ILE A 137 -5.82 10.87 -8.49
CA ILE A 137 -6.09 9.44 -8.33
C ILE A 137 -5.15 8.69 -9.27
N TYR A 138 -4.34 7.80 -8.72
CA TYR A 138 -3.41 6.97 -9.47
C TYR A 138 -3.89 5.52 -9.56
N GLU A 139 -3.58 4.87 -10.68
CA GLU A 139 -3.80 3.43 -10.88
C GLU A 139 -2.53 2.77 -11.41
N LEU A 140 -2.32 1.50 -11.03
CA LEU A 140 -1.21 0.71 -11.55
C LEU A 140 -1.45 0.28 -12.99
N SER A 141 -0.40 0.37 -13.80
CA SER A 141 -0.40 -0.01 -15.20
C SER A 141 0.96 -0.56 -15.61
N ASN A 142 1.02 -1.26 -16.74
CA ASN A 142 2.31 -1.61 -17.34
C ASN A 142 2.97 -0.32 -17.84
N PHE A 143 4.24 -0.15 -17.51
CA PHE A 143 5.02 0.98 -17.97
C PHE A 143 5.19 0.90 -19.49
N ASN A 144 4.63 1.88 -20.19
CA ASN A 144 4.82 2.07 -21.62
C ASN A 144 5.73 3.29 -21.84
N ASN A 145 6.93 3.04 -22.38
CA ASN A 145 7.89 4.08 -22.80
C ASN A 145 7.43 4.84 -24.06
N ASP A 146 6.44 4.32 -24.79
CA ASP A 146 5.97 4.90 -26.06
C ASP A 146 4.96 6.05 -25.88
N ASP A 147 4.53 6.33 -24.64
CA ASP A 147 3.71 7.51 -24.33
C ASP A 147 4.60 8.76 -24.17
N GLU A 148 5.17 9.27 -25.27
CA GLU A 148 5.93 10.54 -25.34
C GLU A 148 5.10 11.80 -24.96
N PHE A 149 3.88 11.65 -24.44
CA PHE A 149 2.93 12.73 -24.15
C PHE A 149 2.30 12.72 -22.74
N LYS A 150 2.81 11.94 -21.78
CA LYS A 150 2.23 11.90 -20.41
C LYS A 150 2.26 13.26 -19.70
N ASP A 151 3.22 14.12 -20.03
CA ASP A 151 3.35 15.47 -19.47
C ASP A 151 2.44 16.53 -20.13
N ILE A 152 1.58 16.13 -21.08
CA ILE A 152 0.65 17.03 -21.77
C ILE A 152 -0.79 16.55 -21.61
N LYS A 153 -1.27 16.42 -20.37
CA LYS A 153 -2.70 16.59 -20.10
C LYS A 153 -2.88 17.89 -19.33
N LYS A 154 -3.10 18.94 -20.12
CA LYS A 154 -3.53 20.29 -19.71
C LYS A 154 -4.88 20.26 -19.00
#